data_AF-A0A425DMR9-F1
#
_entry.id   AF-A0A425DMR9-F1
#
_cell.length_a   1.000
_cell.length_b   1.000
_cell.length_c   1.000
_cell.angle_alpha   90.00
_cell.angle_beta   90.00
_cell.angle_gamma   90.00
#
_symmetry.space_group_name_H-M   'P 1'
#
loop_
_entity.id
_entity.type
_entity.pdbx_description
1 polymer ?
#
loop_
_entity_poly.entity_id
_entity_poly.type
_entity_poly.pdbx_seq_one_letter_code
_entity_poly.pdbx_strand_id
1 'polypeptide(L)'
;MVQAFVRGRRATRTRTTAVDIVIFLREICVLDFDLEDKKVYSLHLRSVQRFLKYQGYERGNKKGLSSYHLSKKNTVARDLYVQRMHPHVGSASRPAIVYTDESFVHHHYKCHNQSLYHPSDVLDVAQKEKHKVRR
;
A
#
# COMPACT_ATOMS: atom_id res chain seq x y z
N MET A 1 2.15 -20.05 10.11
CA MET A 1 2.94 -20.27 8.88
C MET A 1 3.05 -19.01 8.02
N VAL A 2 2.00 -18.56 7.33
CA VAL A 2 2.01 -17.32 6.52
C VAL A 2 2.49 -16.10 7.31
N GLN A 3 2.00 -15.93 8.55
CA GLN A 3 2.42 -14.84 9.42
C GLN A 3 3.93 -14.84 9.72
N ALA A 4 4.52 -16.01 9.98
CA ALA A 4 5.95 -16.14 10.25
C ALA A 4 6.79 -15.80 9.00
N PHE A 5 6.35 -16.25 7.83
CA PHE A 5 6.96 -15.88 6.54
C PHE A 5 6.93 -14.37 6.29
N VAL A 6 5.77 -13.73 6.50
CA VAL A 6 5.61 -12.28 6.36
C VAL A 6 6.51 -11.52 7.35
N ARG A 7 6.60 -11.97 8.60
CA ARG A 7 7.51 -11.40 9.61
C ARG A 7 8.98 -11.50 9.20
N GLY A 8 9.41 -12.67 8.73
CA GLY A 8 10.78 -12.90 8.28
C GLY A 8 11.19 -11.98 7.14
N ARG A 9 10.36 -11.89 6.10
CA ARG A 9 10.60 -10.99 4.95
C ARG A 9 10.56 -9.51 5.35
N ARG A 10 9.74 -9.15 6.32
CA ARG A 10 9.66 -7.78 6.81
C ARG A 10 10.89 -7.39 7.64
N ALA A 11 11.46 -8.32 8.41
CA ALA A 11 12.73 -8.10 9.09
C ALA A 11 13.85 -7.72 8.11
N THR A 12 13.87 -8.33 6.92
CA THR A 12 14.79 -8.00 5.83
C THR A 12 14.31 -6.86 4.92
N ARG A 13 13.17 -6.23 5.24
CA ARG A 13 12.52 -5.17 4.44
C ARG A 13 12.17 -5.58 3.02
N THR A 14 12.00 -6.87 2.78
CA THR A 14 11.61 -7.39 1.48
C THR A 14 10.11 -7.16 1.30
N ARG A 15 9.74 -6.49 0.20
CA ARG A 15 8.33 -6.32 -0.17
C ARG A 15 7.68 -7.69 -0.28
N THR A 16 6.52 -7.83 0.36
CA THR A 16 5.79 -9.09 0.41
C THR A 16 4.34 -8.85 0.02
N THR A 17 3.88 -9.58 -0.97
CA THR A 17 2.56 -9.47 -1.59
C THR A 17 1.88 -10.83 -1.62
N ALA A 18 0.62 -10.87 -2.07
CA ALA A 18 -0.10 -12.14 -2.27
C ALA A 18 0.61 -13.06 -3.27
N VAL A 19 1.36 -12.51 -4.24
CA VAL A 19 2.16 -13.29 -5.19
C VAL A 19 3.26 -14.06 -4.47
N ASP A 20 4.01 -13.39 -3.59
CA ASP A 20 5.06 -14.04 -2.80
C ASP A 20 4.49 -15.14 -1.91
N ILE A 21 3.25 -14.96 -1.41
CA ILE A 21 2.57 -15.96 -0.58
C ILE A 21 2.12 -17.16 -1.41
N VAL A 22 1.62 -16.96 -2.62
CA VAL A 22 1.28 -18.06 -3.54
C VAL A 22 2.50 -18.93 -3.81
N ILE A 23 3.64 -18.31 -4.12
CA ILE A 23 4.91 -19.01 -4.37
C ILE A 23 5.35 -19.75 -3.10
N PHE A 24 5.34 -19.08 -1.95
CA PHE A 24 5.69 -19.70 -0.68
C PHE A 24 4.82 -20.90 -0.35
N LEU A 25 3.49 -20.81 -0.54
CA LEU A 25 2.56 -21.91 -0.29
C LEU A 25 2.78 -23.09 -1.25
N ARG A 26 3.27 -22.84 -2.46
CA ARG A 26 3.70 -23.88 -3.39
C ARG A 26 4.98 -24.57 -2.93
N GLU A 27 5.99 -23.79 -2.52
CA GLU A 27 7.30 -24.32 -2.09
C GLU A 27 7.20 -25.27 -0.88
N ILE A 28 6.25 -25.03 0.01
CA ILE A 28 5.97 -25.88 1.17
C ILE A 28 4.94 -26.99 0.88
N CYS A 29 4.59 -27.20 -0.39
CA CYS A 29 3.63 -28.22 -0.87
C CYS A 29 2.21 -28.09 -0.30
N VAL A 30 1.77 -26.87 0.06
CA VAL A 30 0.37 -26.61 0.44
C VAL A 30 -0.51 -26.36 -0.78
N LEU A 31 0.06 -25.78 -1.83
CA LEU A 31 -0.57 -25.66 -3.14
C LEU A 31 0.26 -26.45 -4.14
N ASP A 32 -0.39 -27.28 -4.95
CA ASP A 32 0.26 -28.01 -6.04
C ASP A 32 -0.33 -27.56 -7.37
N PHE A 33 0.47 -26.83 -8.14
CA PHE A 33 0.10 -26.35 -9.47
C PHE A 33 1.33 -25.88 -10.26
N ASP A 34 1.19 -25.86 -11.58
CA ASP A 34 2.19 -25.34 -12.50
C ASP A 34 2.13 -23.81 -12.60
N LEU A 35 3.28 -23.16 -12.50
CA LEU A 35 3.42 -21.70 -12.62
C LEU A 35 3.29 -21.23 -14.07
N GLU A 36 3.58 -22.11 -15.04
CA GLU A 36 3.48 -21.79 -16.47
C GLU A 36 2.02 -21.76 -16.96
N ASP A 37 1.12 -22.49 -16.29
CA ASP A 37 -0.31 -22.38 -16.53
C ASP A 37 -0.88 -21.10 -15.92
N LYS A 38 -0.94 -20.06 -16.76
CA LYS A 38 -1.46 -18.74 -16.39
C LYS A 38 -2.89 -18.79 -15.83
N LYS A 39 -3.75 -19.71 -16.30
CA LYS A 39 -5.14 -19.80 -15.83
C LYS A 39 -5.16 -20.33 -14.41
N VAL A 40 -4.46 -21.44 -14.17
CA VAL A 40 -4.39 -22.07 -12.86
C VAL A 40 -3.68 -21.16 -11.85
N TYR A 41 -2.56 -20.54 -12.24
CA TYR A 41 -1.88 -19.53 -11.42
C TYR A 41 -2.82 -18.38 -11.02
N SER A 42 -3.61 -17.84 -11.95
CA SER A 42 -4.54 -16.75 -11.66
C SER A 42 -5.64 -17.16 -10.67
N LEU A 43 -6.12 -18.40 -10.76
CA LEU A 43 -7.11 -18.96 -9.85
C LEU A 43 -6.55 -19.13 -8.43
N HIS A 44 -5.33 -19.68 -8.30
CA HIS A 44 -4.67 -19.80 -7.00
C HIS A 44 -4.33 -18.44 -6.40
N LEU A 45 -3.84 -17.49 -7.20
CA LEU A 45 -3.61 -16.12 -6.74
C LEU A 45 -4.90 -15.48 -6.21
N ARG A 46 -6.02 -15.65 -6.92
CA ARG A 46 -7.31 -15.14 -6.47
C ARG A 46 -7.77 -15.80 -5.17
N SER A 47 -7.54 -17.10 -5.03
CA SER A 47 -7.89 -17.86 -3.83
C SER A 47 -7.06 -17.42 -2.63
N VAL A 48 -5.75 -17.24 -2.79
CA VAL A 48 -4.85 -16.72 -1.75
C VAL A 48 -5.22 -15.29 -1.37
N GLN A 49 -5.52 -14.42 -2.35
CA GLN A 49 -6.00 -13.06 -2.05
C GLN A 49 -7.27 -13.07 -1.19
N ARG A 50 -8.23 -13.94 -1.50
CA ARG A 50 -9.46 -14.11 -0.70
C ARG A 50 -9.16 -14.64 0.69
N PHE A 51 -8.31 -15.65 0.81
CA PHE A 51 -7.86 -16.20 2.09
C PHE A 51 -7.22 -15.13 2.97
N LEU A 52 -6.28 -14.35 2.42
CA LEU A 52 -5.60 -13.28 3.17
C LEU A 52 -6.58 -12.21 3.66
N LYS A 53 -7.54 -11.83 2.81
CA LYS A 53 -8.60 -10.89 3.19
C LYS A 53 -9.48 -11.46 4.30
N TYR A 54 -9.87 -12.73 4.20
CA TYR A 54 -10.66 -13.41 5.22
C TYR A 54 -9.91 -13.51 6.55
N GLN A 55 -8.61 -13.74 6.50
CA GLN A 55 -7.71 -13.75 7.66
C GLN A 55 -7.35 -12.34 8.17
N GLY A 56 -7.97 -11.28 7.64
CA GLY A 56 -7.77 -9.91 8.13
C GLY A 56 -6.46 -9.25 7.72
N TYR A 57 -5.70 -9.80 6.77
CA TYR A 57 -4.51 -9.12 6.25
C TYR A 57 -4.88 -7.90 5.42
N GLU A 58 -4.13 -6.82 5.64
CA GLU A 58 -4.23 -5.57 4.89
C GLU A 58 -2.96 -5.36 4.06
N ARG A 59 -3.05 -4.49 3.06
CA ARG A 59 -1.92 -4.09 2.21
C ARG A 59 -1.81 -2.57 2.22
N GLY A 60 -0.61 -2.05 2.44
CA GLY A 60 -0.36 -0.61 2.43
C GLY A 60 0.18 -0.10 3.75
N ASN A 61 -0.06 1.18 4.00
CA ASN A 61 0.35 1.84 5.24
C ASN A 61 -0.56 1.43 6.39
N LYS A 62 0.05 1.08 7.54
CA LYS A 62 -0.67 0.88 8.79
C LYS A 62 -1.43 2.18 9.15
N LYS A 63 -2.73 2.06 9.47
CA LYS A 63 -3.56 3.19 9.91
C LYS A 63 -2.88 3.90 11.10
N GLY A 64 -2.85 5.24 11.08
CA GLY A 64 -2.16 6.07 12.07
C GLY A 64 -0.88 6.76 11.56
N LEU A 65 -0.33 6.32 10.41
CA LEU A 65 0.70 7.07 9.68
C LEU A 65 0.07 8.12 8.73
N SER A 66 -0.72 9.05 9.28
CA SER A 66 -1.10 10.25 8.53
C SER A 66 0.06 11.24 8.63
N SER A 67 0.80 11.45 7.54
CA SER A 67 1.97 12.34 7.59
C SER A 67 1.61 13.83 7.55
N TYR A 68 0.33 14.19 7.31
CA TYR A 68 -0.07 15.59 7.19
C TYR A 68 -1.47 15.83 7.72
N HIS A 69 -1.54 16.36 8.94
CA HIS A 69 -2.73 17.09 9.38
C HIS A 69 -2.67 18.50 8.77
N LEU A 70 -3.78 18.94 8.14
CA LEU A 70 -3.89 20.31 7.68
C LEU A 70 -3.84 21.26 8.89
N SER A 71 -3.05 22.32 8.80
CA SER A 71 -3.09 23.39 9.78
C SER A 71 -4.46 24.08 9.75
N LYS A 72 -4.89 24.67 10.86
CA LYS A 72 -6.15 25.43 10.93
C LYS A 72 -6.25 26.51 9.83
N LYS A 73 -5.13 27.18 9.53
CA LYS A 73 -5.02 28.17 8.45
C LYS A 73 -5.33 27.57 7.07
N ASN A 74 -4.75 26.39 6.78
CA ASN A 74 -4.96 25.72 5.50
C ASN A 74 -6.38 25.17 5.37
N THR A 75 -7.01 24.75 6.47
CA THR A 75 -8.43 24.37 6.47
C THR A 75 -9.31 25.54 6.06
N VAL A 76 -9.15 26.70 6.69
CA VAL A 76 -9.92 27.91 6.34
C VAL A 76 -9.69 28.34 4.89
N ALA A 77 -8.43 28.32 4.43
CA ALA A 77 -8.11 28.68 3.04
C ALA A 77 -8.75 27.71 2.03
N ARG A 78 -8.78 26.41 2.34
CA ARG A 78 -9.44 25.38 1.53
C ARG A 78 -10.94 25.61 1.47
N ASP A 79 -11.58 25.88 2.60
CA ASP A 79 -13.04 26.11 2.66
C ASP A 79 -13.44 27.33 1.82
N LEU A 80 -12.70 28.43 1.94
CA LEU A 80 -12.89 29.64 1.13
C LEU A 80 -12.69 29.37 -0.37
N TYR A 81 -11.66 28.60 -0.74
CA TYR A 81 -11.42 28.21 -2.13
C TYR A 81 -12.58 27.39 -2.69
N VAL A 82 -13.06 26.38 -1.95
CA VAL A 82 -14.16 25.51 -2.40
C VAL A 82 -15.44 26.31 -2.59
N GLN A 83 -15.79 27.18 -1.63
CA GLN A 83 -16.97 28.05 -1.75
C GLN A 83 -16.89 28.93 -3.00
N ARG A 84 -15.70 29.48 -3.30
CA ARG A 84 -15.49 30.35 -4.46
C ARG A 84 -15.56 29.58 -5.79
N MET A 85 -15.08 28.34 -5.83
CA MET A 85 -15.07 27.52 -7.04
C MET A 85 -16.38 26.78 -7.31
N HIS A 86 -17.18 26.50 -6.28
CA HIS A 86 -18.41 25.70 -6.38
C HIS A 86 -19.38 26.18 -7.47
N PRO A 87 -19.66 27.50 -7.62
CA PRO A 87 -20.58 27.99 -8.67
C PRO A 87 -20.06 27.75 -10.09
N HIS A 88 -18.74 27.69 -10.30
CA HIS A 88 -18.11 27.53 -11.61
C HIS A 88 -18.02 26.07 -12.07
N VAL A 89 -18.22 25.11 -11.17
CA VAL A 89 -18.17 23.68 -11.51
C VAL A 89 -19.47 23.21 -12.19
N GLY A 90 -20.60 23.82 -11.82
CA GLY A 90 -21.93 23.49 -12.37
C GLY A 90 -22.45 24.45 -13.44
N SER A 91 -21.72 25.52 -13.78
CA SER A 91 -22.17 26.50 -14.78
C SER A 91 -22.07 25.96 -16.20
N ALA A 92 -23.00 26.36 -17.07
CA ALA A 92 -22.97 26.03 -18.51
C ALA A 92 -21.73 26.59 -19.23
N SER A 93 -21.19 27.71 -18.74
CA SER A 93 -19.88 28.24 -19.12
C SER A 93 -18.86 27.85 -18.06
N ARG A 94 -18.30 26.64 -18.17
CA ARG A 94 -17.27 26.14 -17.26
C ARG A 94 -15.89 26.57 -17.76
N PRO A 95 -15.02 27.14 -16.90
CA PRO A 95 -13.67 27.51 -17.31
C PRO A 95 -12.83 26.26 -17.64
N ALA A 96 -11.91 26.38 -18.61
CA ALA A 96 -10.90 25.37 -18.88
C ALA A 96 -9.88 25.36 -17.75
N ILE A 97 -9.82 24.26 -16.99
CA ILE A 97 -8.91 24.11 -15.85
C ILE A 97 -7.80 23.14 -16.24
N VAL A 98 -6.55 23.61 -16.23
CA VAL A 98 -5.36 22.78 -16.42
C VAL A 98 -4.65 22.69 -15.09
N TYR A 99 -4.54 21.47 -14.55
CA TYR A 99 -3.81 21.22 -13.30
C TYR A 99 -2.33 21.06 -13.59
N THR A 100 -1.50 21.81 -12.88
CA THR A 100 -0.05 21.72 -12.93
C THR A 100 0.47 21.48 -11.51
N ASP A 101 1.41 20.56 -11.38
CA ASP A 101 2.12 20.31 -10.13
C ASP A 101 3.43 19.58 -10.44
N GLU A 102 4.37 19.67 -9.52
CA GLU A 102 5.62 18.92 -9.57
C GLU A 102 5.50 17.72 -8.63
N SER A 103 5.78 16.53 -9.15
CA SER A 103 5.89 15.35 -8.30
C SER A 103 7.34 14.89 -8.23
N PHE A 104 7.85 14.74 -7.01
CA PHE A 104 9.19 14.19 -6.80
C PHE A 104 9.14 12.66 -6.82
N VAL A 105 9.71 12.06 -7.86
CA VAL A 105 9.89 10.60 -7.94
C VAL A 105 11.25 10.25 -7.34
N HIS A 106 11.26 9.94 -6.04
CA HIS A 106 12.48 9.50 -5.38
C HIS A 106 12.94 8.15 -5.96
N HIS A 107 14.24 8.02 -6.26
CA HIS A 107 14.85 6.77 -6.74
C HIS A 107 14.62 5.58 -5.81
N HIS A 108 14.46 5.85 -4.50
CA HIS A 108 14.08 4.84 -3.51
C HIS A 108 12.65 5.08 -3.05
N TYR A 109 11.68 4.96 -3.96
CA TYR A 109 10.29 4.88 -3.58
C TYR A 109 10.14 3.75 -2.55
N LYS A 110 9.53 4.03 -1.40
CA LYS A 110 9.40 3.07 -0.29
C LYS A 110 8.37 1.99 -0.65
N CYS A 111 8.73 1.10 -1.56
CA CYS A 111 7.86 0.02 -2.06
C CYS A 111 7.44 -0.95 -0.93
N HIS A 112 8.20 -0.99 0.17
CA HIS A 112 7.88 -1.75 1.37
C HIS A 112 6.65 -1.22 2.11
N ASN A 113 6.25 0.05 1.91
CA ASN A 113 5.00 0.62 2.42
C ASN A 113 3.74 0.04 1.73
N GLN A 114 3.92 -0.78 0.69
CA GLN A 114 2.85 -1.53 0.04
C GLN A 114 2.85 -3.01 0.44
N SER A 115 3.64 -3.41 1.42
CA SER A 115 3.72 -4.80 1.85
C SER A 115 2.48 -5.22 2.61
N LEU A 116 2.18 -6.51 2.55
CA LEU A 116 1.14 -7.14 3.35
C LEU A 116 1.49 -7.06 4.85
N TYR A 117 0.51 -6.77 5.69
CA TYR A 117 0.62 -6.82 7.15
C TYR A 117 -0.67 -7.33 7.77
N HIS A 118 -0.59 -7.85 8.99
CA HIS A 118 -1.76 -8.18 9.78
C HIS A 118 -1.93 -7.13 10.89
N PRO A 119 -3.09 -6.46 11.01
CA PRO A 119 -3.26 -5.32 11.92
C PRO A 119 -3.15 -5.71 13.40
N SER A 120 -3.59 -6.92 13.77
CA SER A 120 -3.48 -7.43 15.15
C SER A 120 -2.11 -8.02 15.48
N ASP A 121 -1.14 -7.97 14.56
CA ASP A 121 0.20 -8.51 14.80
C ASP A 121 1.07 -7.52 15.58
N VAL A 122 1.00 -7.58 16.91
CA VAL A 122 1.77 -6.71 17.82
C VAL A 122 3.28 -6.95 17.72
N LEU A 123 3.69 -8.17 17.33
CA LEU A 123 5.09 -8.52 17.13
C LEU A 123 5.64 -8.00 15.79
N ASP A 124 4.76 -7.55 14.89
CA ASP A 124 5.11 -6.93 13.61
C ASP A 124 5.46 -5.43 13.79
N VAL A 125 6.56 -5.19 14.52
CA VAL A 125 7.12 -3.85 14.73
C VAL A 125 8.06 -3.49 13.59
N ALA A 126 7.74 -2.41 12.86
CA ALA A 126 8.63 -1.90 11.83
C ALA A 126 9.92 -1.36 12.46
N GLN A 127 11.05 -1.99 12.18
CA GLN A 127 12.35 -1.49 12.65
C GLN A 127 12.66 -0.13 11.99
N LYS A 128 13.01 0.86 12.82
CA LYS A 128 13.44 2.19 12.38
C LYS A 128 14.51 2.08 11.28
N GLU A 129 14.37 2.89 10.25
CA GLU A 129 15.33 2.93 9.14
C GLU A 129 16.72 3.29 9.70
N LYS A 130 17.68 2.36 9.57
CA LYS A 130 19.08 2.68 9.86
C LYS A 130 19.57 3.51 8.69
N HIS A 131 19.50 4.83 8.83
CA HIS A 131 20.11 5.72 7.87
C HIS A 131 21.62 5.46 7.88
N LYS A 132 22.21 5.18 6.71
CA LYS A 132 23.65 5.39 6.55
C LYS A 132 23.85 6.89 6.64
N VAL A 133 24.30 7.37 7.79
CA VAL A 133 25.01 8.66 7.85
C VAL A 133 26.29 8.42 7.06
N ARG A 134 26.23 8.65 5.75
CA ARG A 134 27.44 8.85 4.95
C ARG A 134 27.93 10.24 5.35
N ARG A 135 28.92 10.26 6.24
CA ARG A 135 29.86 11.39 6.32
C ARG A 135 30.71 11.39 5.06
#